data_AF-A0A6C0HZW9-F1
#
_entry.id   AF-A0A6C0HZW9-F1
#
_cell.length_a   1.000
_cell.length_b   1.000
_cell.length_c   1.000
_cell.angle_alpha   90.00
_cell.angle_beta   90.00
_cell.angle_gamma   90.00
#
_symmetry.space_group_name_H-M   'P 1'
#
loop_
_entity.id
_entity.type
_entity.pdbx_description
1 polymer ?
#
loop_
_entity_poly.entity_id
_entity_poly.type
_entity_poly.pdbx_seq_one_letter_code
_entity_poly.pdbx_strand_id
1 'polypeptide(L)'
;MYPFYNSYIKIYKGKLFAKANDNIQNRPSKVIVLDLDETIGSFNELFILWKWILSKEYVFENGEQMFFNDLLDLYPEFLRYGILNILEYLYYKKSIDDCSKIYLYTNNQCSPNTKWINIIIKYLEFRLGVTDLFDQMICSFKIDNRIVELKRTTQQKTYSDLIKCTLLPKTTEICFIDNSYYQKMMNDRVYYIQPKSYFHSLNVGEIIDRFICSQLFVKGTSIELYDWFSKHHTNKNRDAEKDDIIVSQKLMYHLKDFFILTTKKQKTRKVAMNIGRFTRKRRL
;
A
#
# COMPACT_ATOMS: atom_id res chain seq x y z
N MET A 1 31.20 7.67 1.66
CA MET A 1 30.67 6.32 1.34
C MET A 1 29.33 6.53 0.63
N TYR A 2 29.32 6.41 -0.71
CA TYR A 2 28.13 6.66 -1.52
C TYR A 2 27.06 5.59 -1.22
N PRO A 3 25.77 5.96 -1.07
CA PRO A 3 24.73 4.97 -0.91
C PRO A 3 24.62 4.20 -2.22
N PHE A 4 24.61 2.86 -2.15
CA PHE A 4 24.11 2.04 -3.26
C PHE A 4 22.66 2.47 -3.52
N TYR A 5 22.46 3.30 -4.54
CA TYR A 5 21.13 3.68 -5.02
C TYR A 5 20.49 2.43 -5.60
N ASN A 6 19.66 1.77 -4.81
CA ASN A 6 18.76 0.74 -5.32
C ASN A 6 17.62 1.46 -6.06
N SER A 7 17.64 1.43 -7.40
CA SER A 7 16.68 2.13 -8.26
C SER A 7 15.21 1.69 -8.05
N TYR A 8 14.99 0.55 -7.40
CA TYR A 8 13.68 -0.10 -7.28
C TYR A 8 12.93 0.23 -5.99
N ILE A 9 13.64 0.37 -4.88
CA ILE A 9 13.04 0.63 -3.56
C ILE A 9 14.02 1.40 -2.68
N LYS A 10 13.52 2.42 -1.98
CA LYS A 10 14.28 3.17 -0.97
C LYS A 10 13.71 2.87 0.40
N ILE A 11 14.58 2.70 1.39
CA ILE A 11 14.19 2.37 2.77
C ILE A 11 14.70 3.46 3.69
N TYR A 12 13.82 4.01 4.52
CA TYR A 12 14.16 4.97 5.57
C TYR A 12 13.77 4.40 6.92
N LYS A 13 14.77 4.04 7.73
CA LYS A 13 14.58 3.45 9.05
C LYS A 13 14.66 4.53 10.12
N GLY A 14 13.59 4.69 10.90
CA GLY A 14 13.62 5.49 12.13
C GLY A 14 14.68 4.97 13.12
N LYS A 15 15.11 5.82 14.06
CA LYS A 15 16.21 5.49 15.00
C LYS A 15 16.02 4.17 15.74
N LEU A 16 14.78 3.77 16.04
CA LEU A 16 14.51 2.51 16.75
C LEU A 16 14.73 1.26 15.90
N PHE A 17 14.67 1.37 14.57
CA PHE A 17 14.97 0.28 13.65
C PHE A 17 16.46 0.21 13.26
N ALA A 18 17.25 1.20 13.65
CA ALA A 18 18.69 1.27 13.36
C ALA A 18 19.56 0.52 14.40
N LYS A 19 19.01 0.21 15.58
CA LYS A 19 19.70 -0.55 16.64
C LYS A 19 18.87 -1.79 16.96
N ALA A 20 19.51 -2.97 17.00
CA ALA A 20 18.88 -4.17 17.52
C ALA A 20 18.62 -3.95 19.02
N ASN A 21 17.40 -3.53 19.37
CA ASN A 21 17.04 -3.30 20.76
C ASN A 21 16.71 -4.64 21.43
N ASP A 22 17.69 -5.20 22.13
CA ASP A 22 17.57 -6.46 22.87
C ASP A 22 16.70 -6.37 24.15
N ASN A 23 16.19 -5.18 24.52
CA ASN A 23 15.54 -4.90 25.81
C ASN A 23 14.09 -4.37 25.66
N ILE A 24 13.26 -5.02 24.84
CA ILE A 24 11.83 -4.69 24.78
C ILE A 24 11.06 -5.66 25.69
N GLN A 25 10.80 -5.25 26.94
CA GLN A 25 10.02 -6.03 27.91
C GLN A 25 8.54 -6.15 27.51
N ASN A 26 8.00 -5.22 26.71
CA ASN A 26 6.65 -5.26 26.13
C ASN A 26 6.72 -4.94 24.64
N ARG A 27 6.34 -5.89 23.78
CA ARG A 27 6.38 -5.72 22.32
C ARG A 27 5.43 -4.58 21.91
N PRO A 28 5.91 -3.50 21.28
CA PRO A 28 5.03 -2.47 20.76
C PRO A 28 4.09 -3.07 19.70
N SER A 29 2.88 -2.51 19.61
CA SER A 29 1.95 -2.83 18.53
C SER A 29 2.59 -2.45 17.19
N LYS A 30 2.41 -3.32 16.18
CA LYS A 30 2.87 -3.08 14.81
C LYS A 30 1.69 -2.77 13.92
N VAL A 31 1.86 -1.76 13.09
CA VAL A 31 0.83 -1.27 12.17
C VAL A 31 1.41 -1.11 10.79
N ILE A 32 0.61 -1.43 9.78
CA ILE A 32 0.93 -1.19 8.38
C ILE A 32 0.09 -0.02 7.88
N VAL A 33 0.72 0.88 7.12
CA VAL A 33 0.04 2.00 6.47
C VAL A 33 0.44 2.01 5.00
N LEU A 34 -0.53 1.83 4.11
CA LEU A 34 -0.34 1.76 2.67
C LEU A 34 -0.94 2.98 1.99
N ASP A 35 -0.25 3.50 0.99
CA ASP A 35 -0.86 4.34 -0.03
C ASP A 35 -1.60 3.50 -1.10
N LEU A 36 -2.48 4.14 -1.87
CA LEU A 36 -3.31 3.51 -2.90
C LEU A 36 -2.71 3.65 -4.31
N ASP A 37 -2.84 4.84 -4.91
CA ASP A 37 -2.43 5.08 -6.29
C ASP A 37 -0.91 5.00 -6.43
N GLU A 38 -0.43 4.40 -7.52
CA GLU A 38 0.99 4.20 -7.83
C GLU A 38 1.75 3.36 -6.77
N THR A 39 1.05 2.86 -5.73
CA THR A 39 1.58 2.01 -4.66
C THR A 39 0.93 0.62 -4.64
N ILE A 40 -0.41 0.55 -4.57
CA ILE A 40 -1.19 -0.69 -4.70
C ILE A 40 -1.53 -0.96 -6.17
N GLY A 41 -1.80 0.09 -6.94
CA GLY A 41 -2.17 -0.03 -8.35
C GLY A 41 -2.21 1.33 -9.04
N SER A 42 -2.44 1.34 -10.35
CA SER A 42 -2.58 2.55 -11.16
C SER A 42 -4.01 2.61 -11.68
N PHE A 43 -4.83 3.51 -11.11
CA PHE A 43 -6.28 3.45 -11.26
C PHE A 43 -6.89 4.62 -12.04
N ASN A 44 -6.09 5.51 -12.61
CA ASN A 44 -6.59 6.73 -13.27
C ASN A 44 -7.45 6.42 -14.51
N GLU A 45 -6.96 5.57 -15.41
CA GLU A 45 -7.66 5.15 -16.62
C GLU A 45 -8.90 4.31 -16.29
N LEU A 46 -8.80 3.44 -15.28
CA LEU A 46 -9.96 2.71 -14.75
C LEU A 46 -11.02 3.67 -14.21
N PHE A 47 -10.61 4.74 -13.52
CA PHE A 47 -11.53 5.74 -13.01
C PHE A 47 -12.25 6.50 -14.14
N ILE A 48 -11.53 6.85 -15.21
CA ILE A 48 -12.09 7.46 -16.41
C ILE A 48 -13.15 6.54 -17.04
N LEU A 49 -12.83 5.26 -17.20
CA LEU A 49 -13.76 4.25 -17.72
C LEU A 49 -14.99 4.09 -16.81
N TRP A 50 -14.76 3.98 -15.50
CA TRP A 50 -15.82 3.84 -14.52
C TRP A 50 -16.80 5.03 -14.54
N LYS A 51 -16.28 6.25 -14.66
CA LYS A 51 -17.10 7.46 -14.80
C LYS A 51 -17.92 7.47 -16.07
N TRP A 52 -17.37 6.98 -17.18
CA TRP A 52 -18.13 6.83 -18.42
C TRP A 52 -19.30 5.86 -18.22
N ILE A 53 -19.05 4.69 -17.64
CA ILE A 53 -20.08 3.67 -17.37
C ILE A 53 -21.22 4.26 -16.51
N LEU A 54 -20.87 4.95 -15.42
CA LEU A 54 -21.86 5.62 -14.57
C LEU A 54 -22.66 6.70 -15.32
N SER A 55 -22.05 7.38 -16.29
CA SER A 55 -22.73 8.40 -17.11
C SER A 55 -23.76 7.83 -18.10
N LYS A 56 -23.71 6.53 -18.37
CA LYS A 56 -24.56 5.83 -19.35
C LYS A 56 -25.76 5.13 -18.71
N GLU A 57 -26.04 5.42 -17.44
CA GLU A 57 -27.18 4.89 -16.69
C GLU A 57 -27.28 3.36 -16.78
N TYR A 58 -26.15 2.67 -16.62
CA TYR A 58 -26.10 1.21 -16.61
C TYR A 58 -27.03 0.65 -15.52
N VAL A 59 -27.75 -0.41 -15.84
CA VAL A 59 -28.50 -1.19 -14.84
C VAL A 59 -27.59 -2.32 -14.39
N PHE A 60 -27.18 -2.29 -13.13
CA PHE A 60 -26.30 -3.30 -12.55
C PHE A 60 -27.13 -4.45 -11.98
N GLU A 61 -27.49 -5.43 -12.82
CA GLU A 61 -28.37 -6.56 -12.45
C GLU A 61 -27.91 -7.29 -11.18
N ASN A 62 -26.61 -7.59 -11.08
CA ASN A 62 -25.98 -8.26 -9.94
C ASN A 62 -25.39 -7.28 -8.90
N GLY A 63 -25.70 -6.00 -9.02
CA GLY A 63 -25.21 -4.93 -8.16
C GLY A 63 -23.93 -4.25 -8.68
N GLU A 64 -23.78 -2.97 -8.31
CA GLU A 64 -22.68 -2.10 -8.79
C GLU A 64 -21.29 -2.66 -8.44
N GLN A 65 -21.12 -3.27 -7.26
CA GLN A 65 -19.84 -3.84 -6.85
C GLN A 65 -19.45 -5.07 -7.68
N MET A 66 -20.40 -5.96 -7.99
CA MET A 66 -20.11 -7.15 -8.81
C MET A 66 -19.72 -6.73 -10.22
N PHE A 67 -20.46 -5.79 -10.81
CA PHE A 67 -20.11 -5.24 -12.11
C PHE A 67 -18.71 -4.61 -12.10
N PHE A 68 -18.35 -3.87 -11.03
CA PHE A 68 -17.00 -3.31 -10.90
C PHE A 68 -15.93 -4.40 -10.75
N ASN A 69 -16.22 -5.48 -10.03
CA ASN A 69 -15.30 -6.61 -9.92
C ASN A 69 -15.04 -7.24 -11.30
N ASP A 70 -16.11 -7.54 -12.04
CA ASP A 70 -16.01 -8.09 -13.39
C ASP A 70 -15.27 -7.14 -14.33
N LEU A 71 -15.50 -5.82 -14.19
CA LEU A 71 -14.80 -4.80 -14.95
C LEU A 71 -13.30 -4.81 -14.65
N LEU A 72 -12.90 -4.83 -13.37
CA LEU A 72 -11.49 -4.81 -12.99
C LEU A 72 -10.78 -6.14 -13.28
N ASP A 73 -11.52 -7.25 -13.36
CA ASP A 73 -11.00 -8.55 -13.83
C ASP A 73 -10.59 -8.53 -15.31
N LEU A 74 -11.12 -7.61 -16.14
CA LEU A 74 -10.64 -7.38 -17.51
C LEU A 74 -9.25 -6.73 -17.55
N TYR A 75 -8.81 -6.13 -16.44
CA TYR A 75 -7.62 -5.29 -16.36
C TYR A 75 -6.77 -5.59 -15.12
N PRO A 76 -6.28 -6.84 -14.96
CA PRO A 76 -5.38 -7.18 -13.86
C PRO A 76 -4.14 -6.28 -13.79
N GLU A 77 -3.73 -5.67 -14.90
CA GLU A 77 -2.59 -4.74 -15.00
C GLU A 77 -2.81 -3.44 -14.20
N PHE A 78 -4.04 -3.05 -13.87
CA PHE A 78 -4.27 -1.91 -12.98
C PHE A 78 -3.79 -2.17 -11.55
N LEU A 79 -3.64 -3.44 -11.14
CA LEU A 79 -3.02 -3.80 -9.88
C LEU A 79 -1.51 -3.95 -10.03
N ARG A 80 -0.74 -3.47 -9.05
CA ARG A 80 0.70 -3.74 -9.00
C ARG A 80 0.96 -5.24 -8.97
N TYR A 81 1.92 -5.72 -9.76
CA TYR A 81 2.34 -7.12 -9.76
C TYR A 81 2.57 -7.65 -8.34
N GLY A 82 2.00 -8.81 -8.00
CA GLY A 82 2.18 -9.43 -6.68
C GLY A 82 1.54 -8.68 -5.49
N ILE A 83 0.78 -7.60 -5.71
CA ILE A 83 0.14 -6.86 -4.63
C ILE A 83 -0.88 -7.71 -3.87
N LEU A 84 -1.60 -8.61 -4.54
CA LEU A 84 -2.54 -9.53 -3.89
C LEU A 84 -1.80 -10.44 -2.91
N ASN A 85 -0.66 -11.01 -3.29
CA ASN A 85 0.16 -11.83 -2.37
C ASN A 85 0.72 -11.02 -1.20
N ILE A 86 1.05 -9.74 -1.43
CA ILE A 86 1.49 -8.83 -0.36
C ILE A 86 0.32 -8.58 0.61
N LEU A 87 -0.85 -8.24 0.11
CA LEU A 87 -2.03 -7.98 0.95
C LEU A 87 -2.49 -9.24 1.69
N GLU A 88 -2.46 -10.41 1.04
CA GLU A 88 -2.71 -11.71 1.65
C GLU A 88 -1.74 -11.97 2.82
N TYR A 89 -0.45 -11.72 2.62
CA TYR A 89 0.55 -11.86 3.68
C TYR A 89 0.29 -10.90 4.85
N LEU A 90 -0.08 -9.64 4.58
CA LEU A 90 -0.39 -8.66 5.61
C LEU A 90 -1.66 -9.05 6.38
N TYR A 91 -2.69 -9.52 5.68
CA TYR A 91 -3.90 -10.05 6.29
C TYR A 91 -3.62 -11.26 7.17
N TYR A 92 -2.79 -12.20 6.70
CA TYR A 92 -2.32 -13.31 7.53
C TYR A 92 -1.62 -12.81 8.80
N LYS A 93 -0.70 -11.83 8.69
CA LYS A 93 -0.04 -11.22 9.86
C LYS A 93 -1.02 -10.54 10.81
N LYS A 94 -2.10 -9.95 10.29
CA LYS A 94 -3.20 -9.40 11.09
C LYS A 94 -3.97 -10.51 11.81
N SER A 95 -4.31 -11.59 11.13
CA SER A 95 -5.09 -12.71 11.67
C SER A 95 -4.41 -13.47 12.82
N ILE A 96 -3.07 -13.44 12.89
CA ILE A 96 -2.27 -14.08 13.95
C ILE A 96 -1.79 -13.08 15.02
N ASP A 97 -2.34 -11.87 15.06
CA ASP A 97 -1.98 -10.77 15.98
C ASP A 97 -0.51 -10.29 15.91
N ASP A 98 0.24 -10.65 14.85
CA ASP A 98 1.59 -10.14 14.60
C ASP A 98 1.57 -8.69 14.06
N CYS A 99 0.43 -8.30 13.47
CA CYS A 99 0.08 -6.96 13.01
C CYS A 99 -1.26 -6.57 13.64
N SER A 100 -1.31 -5.43 14.33
CA SER A 100 -2.52 -5.01 15.01
C SER A 100 -3.55 -4.43 14.04
N LYS A 101 -3.11 -3.60 13.09
CA LYS A 101 -3.97 -2.88 12.14
C LYS A 101 -3.28 -2.59 10.82
N ILE A 102 -4.06 -2.53 9.76
CA ILE A 102 -3.67 -2.11 8.42
C ILE A 102 -4.52 -0.89 8.03
N TYR A 103 -3.86 0.21 7.71
CA TYR A 103 -4.51 1.46 7.29
C TYR A 103 -4.25 1.75 5.83
N LEU A 104 -5.26 2.31 5.15
CA LEU A 104 -5.06 2.96 3.86
C LEU A 104 -4.94 4.47 4.09
N TYR A 105 -3.82 5.08 3.72
CA TYR A 105 -3.60 6.51 3.82
C TYR A 105 -3.32 7.08 2.45
N THR A 106 -4.32 7.69 1.82
CA THR A 106 -4.24 8.15 0.43
C THR A 106 -4.49 9.66 0.29
N ASN A 107 -3.89 10.23 -0.75
CA ASN A 107 -4.17 11.58 -1.22
C ASN A 107 -5.05 11.60 -2.46
N ASN A 108 -5.62 10.44 -2.86
CA ASN A 108 -6.56 10.36 -3.97
C ASN A 108 -7.73 11.35 -3.76
N GLN A 109 -8.01 12.15 -4.78
CA GLN A 109 -9.07 13.17 -4.79
C GLN A 109 -10.21 12.85 -5.78
N CYS A 110 -10.21 11.64 -6.37
CA CYS A 110 -11.12 11.25 -7.44
C CYS A 110 -12.60 11.26 -7.04
N SER A 111 -12.93 11.09 -5.76
CA SER A 111 -14.32 11.19 -5.30
C SER A 111 -14.45 11.86 -3.94
N PRO A 112 -15.34 12.86 -3.77
CA PRO A 112 -15.56 13.54 -2.50
C PRO A 112 -16.21 12.64 -1.43
N ASN A 113 -16.85 11.53 -1.83
CA ASN A 113 -17.61 10.65 -0.94
C ASN A 113 -16.93 9.30 -0.65
N THR A 114 -15.63 9.15 -0.96
CA THR A 114 -14.84 7.91 -0.77
C THR A 114 -15.33 6.68 -1.55
N LYS A 115 -16.41 6.79 -2.33
CA LYS A 115 -17.03 5.65 -3.04
C LYS A 115 -16.04 4.96 -3.96
N TRP A 116 -15.20 5.73 -4.65
CA TRP A 116 -14.16 5.19 -5.54
C TRP A 116 -13.13 4.34 -4.80
N ILE A 117 -12.68 4.78 -3.63
CA ILE A 117 -11.68 4.03 -2.86
C ILE A 117 -12.32 2.75 -2.30
N ASN A 118 -13.57 2.86 -1.81
CA ASN A 118 -14.30 1.72 -1.26
C ASN A 118 -14.54 0.62 -2.30
N ILE A 119 -14.91 0.95 -3.54
CA ILE A 119 -15.17 -0.05 -4.57
C ILE A 119 -13.90 -0.84 -4.94
N ILE A 120 -12.73 -0.19 -4.91
CA ILE A 120 -11.42 -0.82 -5.08
C ILE A 120 -11.08 -1.73 -3.89
N ILE A 121 -11.27 -1.26 -2.66
CA ILE A 121 -11.01 -2.08 -1.46
C ILE A 121 -11.88 -3.32 -1.47
N LYS A 122 -13.18 -3.17 -1.77
CA LYS A 122 -14.11 -4.30 -1.84
C LYS A 122 -13.76 -5.30 -2.94
N TYR A 123 -13.22 -4.82 -4.06
CA TYR A 123 -12.63 -5.71 -5.06
C TYR A 123 -11.40 -6.47 -4.53
N LEU A 124 -10.47 -5.80 -3.84
CA LEU A 124 -9.29 -6.46 -3.25
C LEU A 124 -9.70 -7.52 -2.23
N GLU A 125 -10.68 -7.21 -1.38
CA GLU A 125 -11.29 -8.14 -0.42
C GLU A 125 -11.93 -9.35 -1.12
N PHE A 126 -12.71 -9.11 -2.17
CA PHE A 126 -13.31 -10.15 -3.01
C PHE A 126 -12.24 -11.08 -3.62
N ARG A 127 -11.19 -10.51 -4.21
CA ARG A 127 -10.10 -11.27 -4.84
C ARG A 127 -9.28 -12.11 -3.86
N LEU A 128 -9.21 -11.68 -2.59
CA LEU A 128 -8.51 -12.39 -1.53
C LEU A 128 -9.41 -13.36 -0.75
N GLY A 129 -10.74 -13.29 -0.93
CA GLY A 129 -11.69 -14.07 -0.14
C GLY A 129 -11.72 -13.68 1.35
N VAL A 130 -11.48 -12.40 1.66
CA VAL A 130 -11.42 -11.89 3.04
C VAL A 130 -12.35 -10.68 3.23
N THR A 131 -12.62 -10.32 4.48
CA THR A 131 -13.27 -9.04 4.84
C THR A 131 -12.37 -8.23 5.77
N ASP A 132 -12.64 -6.93 5.84
CA ASP A 132 -12.00 -6.00 6.78
C ASP A 132 -10.48 -5.98 6.63
N LEU A 133 -10.02 -5.95 5.37
CA LEU A 133 -8.60 -5.90 5.02
C LEU A 133 -7.93 -4.65 5.61
N PHE A 134 -8.59 -3.50 5.44
CA PHE A 134 -8.16 -2.22 6.00
C PHE A 134 -9.07 -1.83 7.17
N ASP A 135 -8.47 -1.55 8.33
CA ASP A 135 -9.17 -1.15 9.54
C ASP A 135 -9.75 0.26 9.46
N GLN A 136 -9.11 1.13 8.70
CA GLN A 136 -9.56 2.50 8.47
C GLN A 136 -8.87 3.08 7.24
N MET A 137 -9.62 3.92 6.51
CA MET A 137 -9.10 4.78 5.46
C MET A 137 -8.88 6.20 5.98
N ILE A 138 -7.78 6.83 5.59
CA ILE A 138 -7.47 8.23 5.83
C ILE A 138 -7.41 8.90 4.46
N CYS A 139 -8.42 9.71 4.16
CA CYS A 139 -8.61 10.30 2.84
C CYS A 139 -7.82 11.60 2.68
N SER A 140 -7.90 12.20 1.47
CA SER A 140 -7.35 13.53 1.18
C SER A 140 -7.79 14.57 2.21
N PHE A 141 -6.90 15.51 2.57
CA PHE A 141 -7.28 16.62 3.45
C PHE A 141 -8.37 17.48 2.82
N LYS A 142 -8.21 17.82 1.53
CA LYS A 142 -9.22 18.56 0.77
C LYS A 142 -9.55 17.88 -0.55
N ILE A 143 -10.79 18.01 -0.98
CA ILE A 143 -11.29 17.70 -2.34
C ILE A 143 -12.14 18.90 -2.76
N ASP A 144 -11.90 19.46 -3.94
CA ASP A 144 -12.57 20.68 -4.44
C ASP A 144 -12.58 21.82 -3.40
N ASN A 145 -11.42 22.02 -2.75
CA ASN A 145 -11.19 22.99 -1.67
C ASN A 145 -12.06 22.81 -0.41
N ARG A 146 -12.87 21.74 -0.32
CA ARG A 146 -13.62 21.36 0.89
C ARG A 146 -12.81 20.39 1.72
N ILE A 147 -12.79 20.58 3.03
CA ILE A 147 -12.11 19.66 3.94
C ILE A 147 -12.91 18.36 4.01
N VAL A 148 -12.25 17.24 3.74
CA VAL A 148 -12.85 15.90 3.78
C VAL A 148 -12.39 15.16 5.03
N GLU A 149 -11.08 15.10 5.27
CA GLU A 149 -10.52 14.48 6.47
C GLU A 149 -10.24 15.54 7.55
N LEU A 150 -11.20 15.77 8.43
CA LEU A 150 -11.16 16.84 9.46
C LEU A 150 -9.96 16.74 10.42
N LYS A 151 -9.42 15.53 10.60
CA LYS A 151 -8.28 15.29 11.50
C LYS A 151 -6.93 15.54 10.84
N ARG A 152 -6.89 15.73 9.51
CA ARG A 152 -5.70 16.18 8.78
C ARG A 152 -5.59 17.69 8.83
N THR A 153 -4.35 18.18 8.72
CA THR A 153 -4.05 19.61 8.70
C THR A 153 -3.41 20.05 7.39
N THR A 154 -2.97 19.11 6.56
CA THR A 154 -2.32 19.40 5.27
C THR A 154 -2.57 18.30 4.24
N GLN A 155 -2.43 18.67 2.96
CA GLN A 155 -2.47 17.73 1.84
C GLN A 155 -1.27 16.78 1.82
N GLN A 156 -0.14 17.17 2.43
CA GLN A 156 1.01 16.28 2.59
C GLN A 156 0.67 15.18 3.61
N LYS A 157 1.19 13.96 3.41
CA LYS A 157 1.05 12.93 4.44
C LYS A 157 2.07 13.20 5.55
N THR A 158 1.62 13.26 6.79
CA THR A 158 2.49 13.55 7.94
C THR A 158 2.27 12.53 9.05
N TYR A 159 3.33 12.27 9.83
CA TYR A 159 3.23 11.41 11.00
C TYR A 159 2.22 11.96 12.02
N SER A 160 2.21 13.28 12.22
CA SER A 160 1.29 13.95 13.15
C SER A 160 -0.17 13.74 12.76
N ASP A 161 -0.51 13.95 11.48
CA ASP A 161 -1.87 13.74 10.99
C ASP A 161 -2.26 12.26 11.02
N LEU A 162 -1.34 11.33 10.69
CA LEU A 162 -1.56 9.89 10.82
C LEU A 162 -1.96 9.52 12.26
N ILE A 163 -1.21 9.98 13.27
CA ILE A 163 -1.50 9.69 14.68
C ILE A 163 -2.85 10.31 15.10
N LYS A 164 -3.17 11.53 14.68
CA LYS A 164 -4.47 12.16 14.98
C LYS A 164 -5.63 11.37 14.36
N CYS A 165 -5.49 10.94 13.12
CA CYS A 165 -6.56 10.24 12.39
C CYS A 165 -6.84 8.85 12.99
N THR A 166 -5.79 8.13 13.39
CA THR A 166 -5.84 6.73 13.81
C THR A 166 -5.92 6.53 15.33
N LEU A 167 -5.58 7.57 16.10
CA LEU A 167 -5.47 7.51 17.56
C LEU A 167 -4.49 6.43 18.06
N LEU A 168 -3.47 6.11 17.24
CA LEU A 168 -2.47 5.12 17.61
C LEU A 168 -1.63 5.60 18.81
N PRO A 169 -1.30 4.70 19.77
CA PRO A 169 -0.34 5.01 20.82
C PRO A 169 1.00 5.47 20.22
N LYS A 170 1.64 6.46 20.84
CA LYS A 170 2.96 6.97 20.40
C LYS A 170 4.08 5.92 20.48
N THR A 171 3.83 4.78 21.10
CA THR A 171 4.75 3.64 21.19
C THR A 171 4.67 2.70 19.99
N THR A 172 3.64 2.82 19.14
CA THR A 172 3.38 1.96 17.98
C THR A 172 4.53 2.02 16.98
N GLU A 173 4.91 0.85 16.46
CA GLU A 173 5.84 0.71 15.33
C GLU A 173 5.04 0.72 14.03
N ILE A 174 5.38 1.63 13.12
CA ILE A 174 4.61 1.87 11.90
C ILE A 174 5.47 1.51 10.70
N CYS A 175 5.00 0.60 9.85
CA CYS A 175 5.54 0.43 8.51
C CYS A 175 4.72 1.28 7.54
N PHE A 176 5.32 2.36 7.04
CA PHE A 176 4.68 3.27 6.08
C PHE A 176 5.17 2.95 4.67
N ILE A 177 4.24 2.76 3.74
CA ILE A 177 4.53 2.28 2.38
C ILE A 177 3.85 3.21 1.39
N ASP A 178 4.65 3.92 0.61
CA ASP A 178 4.17 4.97 -0.27
C ASP A 178 5.21 5.23 -1.36
N ASN A 179 4.80 5.35 -2.62
CA ASN A 179 5.71 5.62 -3.73
C ASN A 179 6.38 7.02 -3.61
N SER A 180 5.75 7.95 -2.90
CA SER A 180 6.15 9.36 -2.81
C SER A 180 6.80 9.69 -1.49
N TYR A 181 8.06 10.13 -1.48
CA TYR A 181 8.76 10.49 -0.23
C TYR A 181 8.10 11.68 0.50
N TYR A 182 7.66 11.45 1.74
CA TYR A 182 7.09 12.47 2.62
C TYR A 182 8.00 12.74 3.81
N GLN A 183 8.77 13.84 3.77
CA GLN A 183 9.71 14.19 4.83
C GLN A 183 9.06 14.27 6.22
N LYS A 184 7.84 14.80 6.31
CA LYS A 184 7.08 14.94 7.56
C LYS A 184 6.46 13.62 8.07
N MET A 185 6.62 12.51 7.35
CA MET A 185 6.28 11.17 7.82
C MET A 185 7.45 10.53 8.59
N MET A 186 8.66 11.06 8.44
CA MET A 186 9.83 10.54 9.14
C MET A 186 9.65 10.68 10.66
N ASN A 187 9.80 9.57 11.36
CA ASN A 187 9.76 9.48 12.81
C ASN A 187 10.65 8.33 13.30
N ASP A 188 11.09 8.39 14.56
CA ASP A 188 11.93 7.36 15.16
C ASP A 188 11.31 5.96 15.15
N ARG A 189 9.96 5.87 15.10
CA ARG A 189 9.17 4.63 15.06
C ARG A 189 8.55 4.30 13.70
N VAL A 190 8.98 4.98 12.64
CA VAL A 190 8.53 4.69 11.27
C VAL A 190 9.59 3.90 10.51
N TYR A 191 9.18 2.75 9.97
CA TYR A 191 9.89 1.99 8.95
C TYR A 191 9.27 2.37 7.60
N TYR A 192 9.93 3.26 6.86
CA TYR A 192 9.41 3.76 5.60
C TYR A 192 9.98 2.92 4.44
N ILE A 193 9.09 2.24 3.71
CA ILE A 193 9.35 1.63 2.41
C ILE A 193 8.82 2.54 1.29
N GLN A 194 9.71 3.04 0.44
CA GLN A 194 9.35 3.79 -0.76
C GLN A 194 9.63 2.94 -2.01
N PRO A 195 8.65 2.17 -2.52
CA PRO A 195 8.76 1.53 -3.82
C PRO A 195 8.77 2.59 -4.93
N LYS A 196 9.34 2.24 -6.08
CA LYS A 196 9.16 3.04 -7.30
C LYS A 196 7.67 3.18 -7.63
N SER A 197 7.23 4.28 -8.25
CA SER A 197 5.83 4.44 -8.68
C SER A 197 5.42 3.33 -9.65
N TYR A 198 4.21 2.80 -9.48
CA TYR A 198 3.62 1.81 -10.38
C TYR A 198 2.75 2.47 -11.46
N PHE A 199 2.93 2.06 -12.71
CA PHE A 199 2.12 2.45 -13.86
C PHE A 199 1.83 1.20 -14.70
N HIS A 200 0.56 0.96 -15.03
CA HIS A 200 0.21 -0.14 -15.92
C HIS A 200 0.69 0.12 -17.35
N SER A 201 0.88 -0.94 -18.14
CA SER A 201 1.32 -0.85 -19.54
C SER A 201 0.22 -0.62 -20.55
N LEU A 202 -1.05 -0.75 -20.15
CA LEU A 202 -2.18 -0.65 -21.07
C LEU A 202 -2.30 0.74 -21.67
N ASN A 203 -2.39 0.81 -23.00
CA ASN A 203 -2.76 2.03 -23.69
C ASN A 203 -4.29 2.19 -23.75
N VAL A 204 -4.75 3.40 -24.07
CA VAL A 204 -6.19 3.73 -24.12
C VAL A 204 -6.96 2.86 -25.11
N GLY A 205 -6.38 2.55 -26.28
CA GLY A 205 -7.00 1.67 -27.27
C GLY A 205 -7.22 0.27 -26.73
N GLU A 206 -6.20 -0.33 -26.10
CA GLU A 206 -6.32 -1.65 -25.45
C GLU A 206 -7.41 -1.67 -24.37
N ILE A 207 -7.51 -0.60 -23.57
CA ILE A 207 -8.54 -0.48 -22.53
C ILE A 207 -9.93 -0.47 -23.16
N ILE A 208 -10.12 0.37 -24.18
CA ILE A 208 -11.40 0.54 -24.88
C ILE A 208 -11.80 -0.76 -25.59
N ASP A 209 -10.89 -1.37 -26.34
CA ASP A 209 -11.16 -2.58 -27.12
C ASP A 209 -11.51 -3.76 -26.21
N ARG A 210 -10.78 -3.97 -25.10
CA ARG A 210 -11.13 -4.99 -24.10
C ARG A 210 -12.53 -4.78 -23.53
N PHE A 211 -12.92 -3.53 -23.25
CA PHE A 211 -14.25 -3.24 -22.70
C PHE A 211 -15.34 -3.54 -23.71
N ILE A 212 -15.22 -3.02 -24.94
CA ILE A 212 -16.22 -3.19 -26.01
C ILE A 212 -16.39 -4.66 -26.40
N CYS A 213 -15.30 -5.43 -26.39
CA CYS A 213 -15.35 -6.87 -26.67
C CYS A 213 -15.86 -7.71 -25.49
N SER A 214 -16.06 -7.13 -24.31
CA SER A 214 -16.56 -7.84 -23.13
C SER A 214 -18.09 -7.88 -23.10
N GLN A 215 -18.65 -8.83 -22.33
CA GLN A 215 -20.09 -8.90 -22.07
C GLN A 215 -20.61 -7.72 -21.24
N LEU A 216 -19.71 -6.94 -20.62
CA LEU A 216 -20.09 -5.78 -19.82
C LEU A 216 -20.50 -4.59 -20.68
N PHE A 217 -20.11 -4.52 -21.95
CA PHE A 217 -20.46 -3.42 -22.83
C PHE A 217 -21.86 -3.60 -23.41
N VAL A 218 -22.86 -3.00 -22.74
CA VAL A 218 -24.28 -3.12 -23.12
C VAL A 218 -24.92 -1.80 -23.52
N LYS A 219 -24.27 -0.67 -23.27
CA LYS A 219 -24.76 0.68 -23.63
C LYS A 219 -23.65 1.58 -24.13
N GLY A 220 -24.01 2.48 -25.05
CA GLY A 220 -23.13 3.48 -25.67
C GLY A 220 -22.52 2.97 -26.97
N THR A 221 -21.66 3.79 -27.59
CA THR A 221 -20.90 3.42 -28.78
C THR A 221 -19.40 3.50 -28.55
N SER A 222 -18.61 2.81 -29.37
CA SER A 222 -17.16 2.89 -29.33
C SER A 222 -16.67 4.33 -29.53
N ILE A 223 -17.26 5.06 -30.49
CA ILE A 223 -16.94 6.46 -30.80
C ILE A 223 -17.13 7.34 -29.55
N GLU A 224 -18.26 7.21 -28.85
CA GLU A 224 -18.52 7.97 -27.62
C GLU A 224 -17.49 7.69 -26.52
N LEU A 225 -17.02 6.44 -26.43
CA LEU A 225 -16.03 6.04 -25.44
C LEU A 225 -14.63 6.59 -25.79
N TYR A 226 -14.24 6.52 -27.06
CA TYR A 226 -13.01 7.16 -27.56
C TYR A 226 -13.01 8.67 -27.32
N ASP A 227 -14.12 9.35 -27.61
CA ASP A 227 -14.29 10.79 -27.36
C ASP A 227 -14.20 11.12 -25.86
N TRP A 228 -14.77 10.28 -25.00
CA TRP A 228 -14.69 10.45 -23.56
C TRP A 228 -13.26 10.35 -23.04
N PHE A 229 -12.54 9.31 -23.44
CA PHE A 229 -11.13 9.15 -23.07
C PHE A 229 -10.29 10.33 -23.59
N SER A 230 -10.51 10.77 -24.83
CA SER A 230 -9.77 11.91 -25.40
C SER A 230 -9.97 13.22 -24.62
N LYS A 231 -11.14 13.42 -24.00
CA LYS A 231 -11.45 14.61 -23.18
C LYS A 231 -10.91 14.52 -21.75
N HIS A 232 -10.85 13.32 -21.18
CA HIS A 232 -10.57 13.12 -19.75
C HIS A 232 -9.20 12.51 -19.47
N HIS A 233 -8.54 11.93 -20.47
CA HIS A 233 -7.19 11.40 -20.36
C HIS A 233 -6.17 12.52 -20.60
N THR A 234 -5.16 12.60 -19.73
CA THR A 234 -3.99 13.45 -19.99
C THR A 234 -2.86 12.52 -20.39
N ASN A 235 -2.37 12.66 -21.62
CA ASN A 235 -1.21 11.92 -22.12
C ASN A 235 0.00 12.17 -21.22
N LYS A 236 0.17 11.33 -20.20
CA LYS A 236 1.41 11.20 -19.46
C LYS A 236 2.08 9.97 -20.02
N ASN A 237 3.11 10.16 -20.86
CA ASN A 237 4.02 9.09 -21.21
C ASN A 237 4.57 8.51 -19.91
N ARG A 238 4.07 7.33 -19.56
CA ARG A 238 4.47 6.56 -18.40
C ARG A 238 5.02 5.27 -18.99
N ASP A 239 6.33 5.19 -19.10
CA ASP A 239 6.97 3.96 -19.53
C ASP A 239 6.64 2.90 -18.46
N ALA A 240 5.84 1.91 -18.83
CA ALA A 240 5.63 0.76 -17.97
C ALA A 240 6.94 0.00 -17.86
N GLU A 241 7.41 -0.15 -16.63
CA GLU A 241 8.75 -0.66 -16.39
C GLU A 241 8.74 -2.16 -16.19
N LYS A 242 9.66 -2.84 -16.88
CA LYS A 242 9.87 -4.29 -16.77
C LYS A 242 10.29 -4.76 -15.37
N ASP A 243 10.57 -3.82 -14.46
CA ASP A 243 11.15 -4.07 -13.16
C ASP A 243 10.11 -4.23 -12.02
N ASP A 244 8.81 -4.15 -12.32
CA ASP A 244 7.75 -4.23 -11.30
C ASP A 244 7.77 -5.53 -10.49
N ILE A 245 8.14 -6.65 -11.12
CA ILE A 245 8.32 -7.93 -10.41
C ILE A 245 9.41 -7.80 -9.34
N ILE A 246 10.53 -7.15 -9.66
CA ILE A 246 11.65 -6.93 -8.75
C ILE A 246 11.23 -5.98 -7.62
N VAL A 247 10.49 -4.91 -7.94
CA VAL A 247 9.95 -3.98 -6.95
C VAL A 247 9.07 -4.74 -5.94
N SER A 248 8.17 -5.59 -6.41
CA SER A 248 7.26 -6.35 -5.55
C SER A 248 7.95 -7.41 -4.69
N GLN A 249 8.96 -8.10 -5.24
CA GLN A 249 9.80 -9.00 -4.46
C GLN A 249 10.54 -8.26 -3.34
N LYS A 250 11.10 -7.08 -3.65
CA LYS A 250 11.79 -6.24 -2.66
C LYS A 250 10.83 -5.66 -1.62
N LEU A 251 9.64 -5.25 -2.03
CA LEU A 251 8.59 -4.78 -1.13
C LEU A 251 8.20 -5.87 -0.13
N MET A 252 7.93 -7.09 -0.60
CA MET A 252 7.68 -8.26 0.25
C MET A 252 8.86 -8.57 1.18
N TYR A 253 10.09 -8.50 0.68
CA TYR A 253 11.30 -8.70 1.49
C TYR A 253 11.38 -7.69 2.64
N HIS A 254 11.20 -6.40 2.37
CA HIS A 254 11.28 -5.37 3.40
C HIS A 254 10.10 -5.38 4.38
N LEU A 255 8.92 -5.79 3.93
CA LEU A 255 7.79 -6.09 4.82
C LEU A 255 8.13 -7.22 5.80
N LYS A 256 8.71 -8.33 5.30
CA LYS A 256 9.20 -9.42 6.15
C LYS A 256 10.29 -8.93 7.11
N ASP A 257 11.24 -8.11 6.63
CA ASP A 257 12.28 -7.48 7.46
C ASP A 257 11.67 -6.67 8.60
N PHE A 258 10.65 -5.83 8.34
CA PHE A 258 9.93 -5.08 9.37
C PHE A 258 9.35 -5.99 10.47
N PHE A 259 8.69 -7.08 10.10
CA PHE A 259 8.14 -8.03 11.08
C PHE A 259 9.23 -8.84 11.80
N ILE A 260 10.37 -9.15 11.15
CA ILE A 260 11.49 -9.93 11.72
C ILE A 260 12.35 -9.10 12.68
N LEU A 261 12.73 -7.88 12.28
CA LEU A 261 13.54 -6.95 13.08
C LEU A 261 12.91 -6.67 14.45
N THR A 262 11.61 -6.81 14.53
CA THR A 262 10.78 -6.53 15.70
C THR A 262 10.35 -7.81 16.45
N THR A 263 10.69 -9.01 15.97
CA THR A 263 10.36 -10.30 16.60
C THR A 263 11.55 -11.08 17.17
N LYS A 264 12.81 -10.65 16.99
CA LYS A 264 13.99 -11.37 17.53
C LYS A 264 13.84 -11.67 19.03
N LYS A 265 13.64 -12.95 19.35
CA LYS A 265 13.66 -13.47 20.73
C LYS A 265 15.10 -13.43 21.24
N GLN A 266 15.30 -13.19 22.53
CA GLN A 266 16.59 -13.36 23.23
C GLN A 266 17.04 -14.85 23.31
N LYS A 267 17.01 -15.62 22.21
CA LYS A 267 17.27 -17.07 22.25
C LYS A 267 18.73 -17.48 22.06
N THR A 268 19.66 -16.54 21.94
CA THR A 268 21.09 -16.87 21.95
C THR A 268 21.89 -15.79 22.66
N ARG A 269 21.74 -15.68 23.98
CA ARG A 269 22.89 -15.30 24.80
C ARG A 269 23.70 -16.57 24.98
N LYS A 270 24.88 -16.63 24.35
CA LYS A 270 25.87 -17.65 24.65
C LYS A 270 26.14 -17.55 26.15
N VAL A 271 25.67 -18.52 26.93
CA VAL A 271 26.00 -18.58 28.36
C VAL A 271 27.52 -18.72 28.41
N ALA A 272 28.21 -17.65 28.83
CA ALA A 272 29.62 -17.74 29.13
C ALA A 272 29.73 -18.68 30.33
N MET A 273 30.01 -19.96 30.08
CA MET A 273 30.44 -20.85 31.14
C MET A 273 31.75 -20.27 31.67
N ASN A 274 31.73 -19.76 32.89
CA ASN A 274 32.95 -19.49 33.64
C ASN A 274 33.58 -20.85 33.96
N ILE A 275 34.29 -21.42 32.99
CA ILE A 275 35.22 -22.52 33.24
C ILE A 275 36.27 -21.92 34.16
N GLY A 276 36.29 -22.41 35.40
CA GLY A 276 37.03 -21.82 36.51
C GLY A 276 38.48 -21.49 36.14
N ARG A 277 39.01 -20.42 36.75
CA ARG A 277 40.43 -20.08 36.67
C ARG A 277 41.23 -21.23 37.29
N PHE A 278 41.80 -22.10 36.46
CA PHE A 278 42.80 -23.05 36.92
C PHE A 278 44.09 -22.29 37.25
N THR A 279 44.30 -21.99 38.52
CA THR A 279 45.61 -21.58 39.03
C THR A 279 46.52 -22.80 39.05
N ARG A 280 47.52 -22.83 38.17
CA ARG A 280 48.60 -23.82 38.22
C ARG A 280 49.43 -23.58 39.49
N LYS A 281 49.32 -24.48 40.47
CA LYS A 281 50.22 -24.50 41.64
C LYS A 281 51.63 -24.84 41.13
N ARG A 282 52.59 -23.91 41.27
CA ARG A 282 54.02 -24.23 41.08
C ARG A 282 54.44 -25.13 42.23
N ARG A 283 54.94 -26.33 41.90
CA ARG A 283 55.68 -27.17 42.87
C ARG A 283 57.08 -26.56 43.03
N LEU A 284 57.45 -26.34 44.29
CA LEU A 284 58.84 -26.12 44.73
C LEU A 284 59.66 -27.38 44.50
#